data_AF-A0A4Y7TZ04-F1
#
_entry.id   AF-A0A4Y7TZ04-F1
#
_cell.length_a   1.000
_cell.length_b   1.000
_cell.length_c   1.000
_cell.angle_alpha   90.00
_cell.angle_beta   90.00
_cell.angle_gamma   90.00
#
_symmetry.space_group_name_H-M   'P 1'
#
loop_
_entity.id
_entity.type
_entity.pdbx_description
1 polymer ?
#
loop_
_entity_poly.entity_id
_entity_poly.type
_entity_poly.pdbx_seq_one_letter_code
_entity_poly.pdbx_strand_id
1 'polypeptide(L)'
;MPFAFCLHRVAMSQASETESEFSCEGLTSFSEPSLPGGNSRRNLLGTITHEQVLRAIHDIDATGAQFSSSDEAASRRALEQWKTLHAFIESTLASLSASAEPRLNDNQLFVTGLLIRDVFLSKLFRLREALDNRDPKPDSFLSILHSILRHVLTLSGILCTDTCGDADSFVPKGLRQIRERDLHNSISNLPRGWHSIPSILSGKTYSPATQRCALTLLFVAYVVGPQLGNDPPSESSHKVVLDHLYQCIDDSLNSHSFLLTTGNPEQSQLTLAMFVCLFSTVHIAVFRDTSSDNGGSPMRPRSFGFLLEVMITVLGHPSNEAILPLQSITPAQHLCLRWGKVVPWTWSVWQDRRAANSEAVVFLTSTWFYHRDAPLKIVDHPTTSLQMALKQHRSASAITIQRTWKSTGEPYSRFLTGVSHPSSISFSMKR
;
A
#
# COMPACT_ATOMS: atom_id res chain seq x y z
N MET A 1 -1.47 -8.38 -37.42
CA MET A 1 -1.35 -7.01 -36.88
C MET A 1 -2.71 -6.29 -36.91
N PRO A 2 -3.55 -6.39 -35.85
CA PRO A 2 -4.66 -5.45 -35.66
C PRO A 2 -4.76 -4.80 -34.26
N PHE A 3 -3.77 -4.96 -33.37
CA PHE A 3 -3.86 -4.47 -31.98
C PHE A 3 -3.39 -3.02 -31.75
N ALA A 4 -2.66 -2.41 -32.70
CA ALA A 4 -2.21 -1.02 -32.57
C ALA A 4 -3.34 0.03 -32.64
N PHE A 5 -4.57 -0.35 -33.00
CA PHE A 5 -5.69 0.58 -33.20
C PHE A 5 -6.40 1.03 -31.90
N CYS A 6 -6.29 0.27 -30.80
CA CYS A 6 -7.02 0.61 -29.57
C CYS A 6 -6.40 1.78 -28.79
N LEU A 7 -5.07 1.92 -28.78
CA LEU A 7 -4.38 3.00 -28.07
C LEU A 7 -4.46 4.35 -28.81
N HIS A 8 -4.52 4.35 -30.15
CA HIS A 8 -4.58 5.61 -30.91
C HIS A 8 -5.96 6.29 -30.87
N ARG A 9 -7.04 5.52 -30.66
CA ARG A 9 -8.40 6.07 -30.62
C ARG A 9 -8.71 6.87 -29.34
N VAL A 10 -7.99 6.61 -28.24
CA VAL A 10 -8.15 7.37 -26.99
C VAL A 10 -7.48 8.76 -27.08
N ALA A 11 -6.40 8.90 -27.86
CA ALA A 11 -5.71 10.17 -28.06
C ALA A 11 -6.43 11.15 -29.00
N MET A 12 -7.33 10.67 -29.87
CA MET A 12 -8.02 11.48 -30.89
C MET A 12 -9.45 11.90 -30.51
N SER A 13 -9.96 11.51 -29.33
CA SER A 13 -11.33 11.82 -28.89
C SER A 13 -11.43 12.99 -27.90
N GLN A 14 -10.43 13.87 -27.84
CA GLN A 14 -10.43 15.09 -26.99
C GLN A 14 -10.28 16.39 -27.82
N ALA A 15 -10.97 16.49 -28.94
CA ALA A 15 -10.98 17.70 -29.76
C ALA A 15 -12.40 18.09 -30.18
N SER A 16 -13.30 18.31 -29.22
CA SER A 16 -14.42 19.27 -29.35
C SER A 16 -15.22 19.33 -28.04
N GLU A 17 -14.71 20.00 -27.02
CA GLU A 17 -15.58 20.53 -25.97
C GLU A 17 -15.29 22.01 -25.80
N THR A 18 -16.34 22.77 -26.09
CA THR A 18 -16.45 24.23 -26.06
C THR A 18 -16.08 24.78 -24.69
N GLU A 19 -15.17 25.74 -24.68
CA GLU A 19 -14.81 26.56 -23.52
C GLU A 19 -16.06 27.29 -22.99
N SER A 20 -16.59 26.77 -21.88
CA SER A 20 -17.54 27.46 -21.02
C SER A 20 -16.72 28.13 -19.91
N GLU A 21 -16.53 29.45 -20.01
CA GLU A 21 -15.97 30.29 -18.94
C GLU A 21 -16.80 30.12 -17.65
N PHE A 22 -16.31 29.26 -16.74
CA PHE A 22 -16.80 29.20 -15.37
C PHE A 22 -16.06 30.24 -14.54
N SER A 23 -16.72 31.36 -14.29
CA SER A 23 -16.29 32.35 -13.30
C SER A 23 -16.49 31.77 -11.90
N CYS A 24 -15.39 31.37 -11.25
CA CYS A 24 -15.35 30.99 -9.83
C CYS A 24 -15.30 32.23 -8.93
N GLU A 25 -16.36 33.04 -8.94
CA GLU A 25 -16.58 34.06 -7.92
C GLU A 25 -17.36 33.43 -6.76
N GLY A 26 -16.64 32.95 -5.74
CA GLY A 26 -17.28 32.36 -4.56
C GLY A 26 -16.37 31.48 -3.71
N LEU A 27 -15.10 31.86 -3.51
CA LEU A 27 -14.23 31.20 -2.54
C LEU A 27 -14.10 32.07 -1.30
N THR A 28 -14.88 31.74 -0.27
CA THR A 28 -14.57 32.15 1.09
C THR A 28 -13.21 31.55 1.45
N SER A 29 -12.22 32.42 1.66
CA SER A 29 -10.89 32.08 2.13
C SER A 29 -10.99 31.18 3.36
N PHE A 30 -10.41 29.98 3.28
CA PHE A 30 -10.02 29.22 4.46
C PHE A 30 -8.86 29.98 5.10
N SER A 31 -9.19 31.00 5.90
CA SER A 31 -8.23 31.73 6.69
C SER A 31 -7.78 30.81 7.82
N GLU A 32 -6.61 30.20 7.67
CA GLU A 32 -5.87 29.71 8.83
C GLU A 32 -5.78 30.87 9.83
N PRO A 33 -6.22 30.69 11.10
CA PRO A 33 -6.02 31.72 12.09
C PRO A 33 -4.52 31.98 12.20
N SER A 34 -4.11 33.20 11.86
CA SER A 34 -2.74 33.67 12.00
C SER A 34 -2.35 33.64 13.47
N LEU A 35 -1.82 32.51 13.92
CA LEU A 35 -1.30 32.32 15.26
C LEU A 35 0.03 33.08 15.40
N PRO A 36 0.19 33.92 16.43
CA PRO A 36 1.42 34.68 16.63
C PRO A 36 2.56 33.75 17.08
N GLY A 37 3.70 33.78 16.37
CA GLY A 37 5.00 33.29 16.87
C GLY A 37 5.37 31.84 16.55
N GLY A 38 5.84 31.57 15.32
CA GLY A 38 6.23 30.24 14.83
C GLY A 38 7.53 29.63 15.41
N ASN A 39 8.28 30.34 16.26
CA ASN A 39 9.59 29.84 16.73
C ASN A 39 9.56 29.12 18.09
N SER A 40 8.46 29.18 18.87
CA SER A 40 8.40 28.53 20.20
C SER A 40 7.74 27.16 20.23
N ARG A 41 7.01 26.73 19.18
CA ARG A 41 6.36 25.39 19.17
C ARG A 41 7.32 24.24 18.89
N ARG A 42 8.49 24.48 18.28
CA ARG A 42 9.45 23.41 17.95
C ARG A 42 10.19 22.82 19.15
N ASN A 43 10.25 23.52 20.28
CA ASN A 43 10.98 23.06 21.48
C ASN A 43 10.12 22.37 22.55
N LEU A 44 8.78 22.35 22.38
CA LEU A 44 7.85 21.85 23.40
C LEU A 44 7.37 20.40 23.17
N LEU A 45 7.55 19.87 21.97
CA LEU A 45 7.43 18.43 21.74
C LEU A 45 8.78 17.81 22.08
N GLY A 46 8.92 17.33 23.33
CA GLY A 46 10.03 16.47 23.68
C GLY A 46 10.21 15.39 22.62
N THR A 47 11.46 15.02 22.32
CA THR A 47 11.79 14.04 21.29
C THR A 47 10.95 12.77 21.47
N ILE A 48 9.95 12.58 20.59
CA ILE A 48 9.07 11.41 20.66
C ILE A 48 9.94 10.20 20.43
N THR A 49 10.08 9.38 21.47
CA THR A 49 10.95 8.22 21.41
C THR A 49 10.25 7.09 20.65
N HIS A 50 11.04 6.26 19.98
CA HIS A 50 10.55 5.07 19.31
C HIS A 50 9.69 4.19 20.24
N GLU A 51 10.07 4.06 21.52
CA GLU A 51 9.30 3.32 22.51
C GLU A 51 7.92 3.91 22.81
N GLN A 52 7.77 5.24 22.78
CA GLN A 52 6.47 5.89 22.97
C GLN A 52 5.54 5.55 21.81
N VAL A 53 6.07 5.49 20.59
CA VAL A 53 5.30 5.10 19.40
C VAL A 53 4.87 3.64 19.46
N LEU A 54 5.77 2.74 19.85
CA LEU A 54 5.41 1.32 20.01
C LEU A 54 4.37 1.11 21.10
N ARG A 55 4.49 1.84 22.22
CA ARG A 55 3.45 1.84 23.27
C ARG A 55 2.13 2.38 22.73
N ALA A 56 2.15 3.49 21.99
CA ALA A 56 0.95 4.06 21.39
C ALA A 56 0.27 3.06 20.43
N ILE A 57 1.03 2.40 19.55
CA ILE A 57 0.50 1.38 18.63
C ILE A 57 -0.09 0.20 19.41
N HIS A 58 0.60 -0.30 20.43
CA HIS A 58 0.11 -1.39 21.27
C HIS A 58 -1.16 -1.02 22.06
N ASP A 59 -1.22 0.21 22.58
CA ASP A 59 -2.38 0.71 23.30
C ASP A 59 -3.57 0.93 22.37
N ILE A 60 -3.34 1.44 21.15
CA ILE A 60 -4.35 1.51 20.08
C ILE A 60 -4.85 0.09 19.75
N ASP A 61 -3.92 -0.87 19.67
CA ASP A 61 -4.23 -2.25 19.37
C ASP A 61 -5.11 -2.91 20.43
N ALA A 62 -4.91 -2.57 21.71
CA ALA A 62 -5.69 -3.06 22.84
C ALA A 62 -7.03 -2.34 22.99
N THR A 63 -7.06 -1.02 22.76
CA THR A 63 -8.27 -0.18 22.94
C THR A 63 -9.27 -0.29 21.79
N GLY A 64 -8.84 -0.72 20.60
CA GLY A 64 -9.71 -0.88 19.43
C GLY A 64 -10.95 -1.77 19.66
N ALA A 65 -10.92 -2.68 20.64
CA ALA A 65 -12.08 -3.51 21.01
C ALA A 65 -13.09 -2.79 21.92
N GLN A 66 -12.70 -1.70 22.59
CA GLN A 66 -13.47 -1.07 23.67
C GLN A 66 -14.18 0.23 23.26
N PHE A 67 -13.96 0.75 22.05
CA PHE A 67 -14.60 1.98 21.56
C PHE A 67 -16.13 1.89 21.40
N SER A 68 -16.70 0.69 21.48
CA SER A 68 -18.15 0.47 21.57
C SER A 68 -18.74 0.82 22.94
N SER A 69 -17.90 0.95 23.98
CA SER A 69 -18.35 1.31 25.33
C SER A 69 -18.43 2.84 25.52
N SER A 70 -19.37 3.29 26.33
CA SER A 70 -19.57 4.71 26.71
C SER A 70 -18.43 5.28 27.58
N ASP A 71 -17.26 4.64 27.64
CA ASP A 71 -16.13 5.07 28.45
C ASP A 71 -15.40 6.25 27.80
N GLU A 72 -15.72 7.46 28.29
CA GLU A 72 -15.08 8.70 27.87
C GLU A 72 -13.58 8.72 28.21
N ALA A 73 -13.16 8.10 29.32
CA ALA A 73 -11.76 8.07 29.74
C ALA A 73 -10.92 7.16 28.84
N ALA A 74 -11.48 6.05 28.36
CA ALA A 74 -10.84 5.21 27.33
C ALA A 74 -10.72 5.97 26.00
N SER A 75 -11.77 6.68 25.59
CA SER A 75 -11.78 7.48 24.36
C SER A 75 -10.71 8.60 24.40
N ARG A 76 -10.60 9.31 25.54
CA ARG A 76 -9.56 10.34 25.75
C ARG A 76 -8.15 9.75 25.73
N ARG A 77 -7.92 8.62 26.39
CA ARG A 77 -6.62 7.93 26.38
C ARG A 77 -6.21 7.53 24.97
N ALA A 78 -7.12 6.93 24.21
CA ALA A 78 -6.83 6.56 22.84
C ALA A 78 -6.54 7.78 21.95
N LEU A 79 -7.27 8.89 22.11
CA LEU A 79 -6.99 10.14 21.39
C LEU A 79 -5.55 10.64 21.65
N GLU A 80 -5.07 10.59 22.89
CA GLU A 80 -3.69 10.96 23.20
C GLU A 80 -2.66 10.02 22.53
N GLN A 81 -2.96 8.72 22.41
CA GLN A 81 -2.09 7.80 21.68
C GLN A 81 -2.07 8.10 20.17
N TRP A 82 -3.21 8.45 19.58
CA TRP A 82 -3.30 8.86 18.18
C TRP A 82 -2.57 10.17 17.90
N LYS A 83 -2.66 11.16 18.81
CA LYS A 83 -1.88 12.40 18.72
C LYS A 83 -0.38 12.12 18.81
N THR A 84 0.04 11.25 19.73
CA THR A 84 1.45 10.83 19.86
C THR A 84 1.95 10.21 18.54
N LEU A 85 1.16 9.30 17.97
CA LEU A 85 1.50 8.67 16.70
C LEU A 85 1.55 9.69 15.55
N HIS A 86 0.54 10.55 15.44
CA HIS A 86 0.50 11.60 14.42
C HIS A 86 1.71 12.52 14.48
N ALA A 87 2.09 12.98 15.68
CA ALA A 87 3.25 13.84 15.88
C ALA A 87 4.57 13.14 15.52
N PHE A 88 4.70 11.85 15.78
CA PHE A 88 5.86 11.07 15.31
C PHE A 88 5.93 11.00 13.79
N ILE A 89 4.81 10.76 13.12
CA ILE A 89 4.79 10.62 11.66
C ILE A 89 5.08 11.97 10.98
N GLU A 90 4.51 13.08 11.49
CA GLU A 90 4.83 14.44 11.06
C GLU A 90 6.32 14.74 11.24
N SER A 91 6.91 14.38 12.39
CA SER A 91 8.35 14.53 12.62
C SER A 91 9.18 13.70 11.64
N THR A 92 8.71 12.51 11.27
CA THR A 92 9.38 11.65 10.30
C THR A 92 9.34 12.26 8.91
N LEU A 93 8.18 12.73 8.44
CA LEU A 93 8.08 13.43 7.17
C LEU A 93 8.92 14.71 7.14
N ALA A 94 8.88 15.51 8.20
CA ALA A 94 9.71 16.71 8.30
C ALA A 94 11.21 16.39 8.20
N SER A 95 11.66 15.28 8.81
CA SER A 95 13.06 14.82 8.70
C SER A 95 13.42 14.37 7.28
N LEU A 96 12.50 13.74 6.56
CA LEU A 96 12.69 13.33 5.17
C LEU A 96 12.73 14.54 4.23
N SER A 97 11.81 15.49 4.40
CA SER A 97 11.75 16.71 3.59
C SER A 97 12.93 17.65 3.82
N ALA A 98 13.56 17.60 5.00
CA ALA A 98 14.73 18.42 5.31
C ALA A 98 16.06 17.81 4.81
N SER A 99 16.09 16.51 4.52
CA SER A 99 17.30 15.82 4.06
C SER A 99 17.45 15.94 2.54
N ALA A 100 18.65 16.25 2.06
CA ALA A 100 18.98 16.20 0.64
C ALA A 100 18.87 14.77 0.07
N GLU A 101 19.14 13.78 0.92
CA GLU A 101 18.91 12.37 0.64
C GLU A 101 17.89 11.83 1.65
N PRO A 102 16.61 11.75 1.28
CA PRO A 102 15.56 11.27 2.17
C PRO A 102 15.76 9.77 2.45
N ARG A 103 16.43 9.47 3.57
CA ARG A 103 16.67 8.13 4.06
C ARG A 103 15.90 7.93 5.36
N LEU A 104 15.10 6.88 5.42
CA LEU A 104 14.47 6.45 6.66
C LEU A 104 15.51 5.74 7.52
N ASN A 105 15.63 6.11 8.79
CA ASN A 105 16.40 5.31 9.73
C ASN A 105 15.66 4.00 10.08
N ASP A 106 16.36 3.02 10.66
CA ASP A 106 15.79 1.70 10.97
C ASP A 106 14.52 1.78 11.83
N ASN A 107 14.47 2.71 12.79
CA ASN A 107 13.29 2.91 13.64
C ASN A 107 12.10 3.46 12.85
N GLN A 108 12.33 4.43 11.97
CA GLN A 108 11.30 5.00 11.09
C GLN A 108 10.80 3.96 10.10
N LEU A 109 11.69 3.14 9.53
CA LEU A 109 11.30 2.06 8.63
C LEU A 109 10.48 1.00 9.37
N PHE A 110 10.88 0.64 10.59
CA PHE A 110 10.14 -0.31 11.42
C PHE A 110 8.74 0.20 11.78
N VAL A 111 8.62 1.45 12.25
CA VAL A 111 7.30 2.04 12.54
C VAL A 111 6.47 2.15 11.27
N THR A 112 7.05 2.57 10.15
CA THR A 112 6.35 2.59 8.86
C THR A 112 5.84 1.20 8.49
N GLY A 113 6.67 0.16 8.71
CA GLY A 113 6.28 -1.23 8.62
C GLY A 113 5.04 -1.54 9.45
N LEU A 114 4.99 -1.15 10.73
CA LEU A 114 3.82 -1.36 11.58
C LEU A 114 2.57 -0.63 11.08
N LEU A 115 2.71 0.59 10.57
CA LEU A 115 1.60 1.42 10.09
C LEU A 115 0.95 0.90 8.80
N ILE A 116 1.71 0.21 7.96
CA ILE A 116 1.20 -0.38 6.71
C ILE A 116 0.69 -1.81 6.89
N ARG A 117 0.73 -2.37 8.11
CA ARG A 117 0.19 -3.72 8.35
C ARG A 117 -1.31 -3.74 8.09
N ASP A 118 -1.75 -4.79 7.40
CA ASP A 118 -3.17 -5.10 7.16
C ASP A 118 -4.01 -5.05 8.45
N VAL A 119 -3.47 -5.58 9.55
CA VAL A 119 -4.13 -5.57 10.87
C VAL A 119 -4.28 -4.14 11.43
N PHE A 120 -3.25 -3.31 11.30
CA PHE A 120 -3.29 -1.92 11.78
C PHE A 120 -4.25 -1.08 10.94
N LEU A 121 -4.16 -1.18 9.61
CA LEU A 121 -5.07 -0.50 8.69
C LEU A 121 -6.53 -0.94 8.95
N SER A 122 -6.78 -2.24 9.12
CA SER A 122 -8.11 -2.74 9.50
C SER A 122 -8.66 -2.08 10.77
N LYS A 123 -7.83 -1.90 11.80
CA LYS A 123 -8.22 -1.21 13.04
C LYS A 123 -8.46 0.28 12.83
N LEU A 124 -7.61 0.93 12.04
CA LEU A 124 -7.75 2.35 11.68
C LEU A 124 -9.10 2.62 11.00
N PHE A 125 -9.48 1.76 10.04
CA PHE A 125 -10.77 1.85 9.35
C PHE A 125 -11.96 1.53 10.27
N ARG A 126 -11.87 0.49 11.11
CA ARG A 126 -12.92 0.22 12.12
C ARG A 126 -13.14 1.39 13.06
N LEU A 127 -12.06 2.06 13.46
CA LEU A 127 -12.14 3.23 14.33
C LEU A 127 -12.80 4.41 13.61
N ARG A 128 -12.44 4.64 12.33
CA ARG A 128 -13.12 5.63 11.48
C ARG A 128 -14.63 5.36 11.41
N GLU A 129 -15.02 4.11 11.15
CA GLU A 129 -16.42 3.69 11.12
C GLU A 129 -17.13 3.94 12.45
N ALA A 130 -16.51 3.61 13.58
CA ALA A 130 -17.06 3.82 14.91
C ALA A 130 -17.30 5.32 15.21
N LEU A 131 -16.41 6.20 14.74
CA LEU A 131 -16.51 7.65 14.95
C LEU A 131 -17.54 8.31 14.05
N ASP A 132 -17.66 7.85 12.79
CA ASP A 132 -18.68 8.35 11.86
C ASP A 132 -20.11 8.13 12.36
N ASN A 133 -20.31 7.11 13.20
CA ASN A 133 -21.59 6.75 13.79
C ASN A 133 -21.88 7.45 15.14
N ARG A 134 -20.94 8.22 15.71
CA ARG A 134 -21.15 8.98 16.96
C ARG A 134 -21.75 10.36 16.68
N ASP A 135 -22.65 10.78 17.56
CA ASP A 135 -23.24 12.12 17.59
C ASP A 135 -23.03 12.74 18.99
N PRO A 136 -22.35 13.90 19.13
CA PRO A 136 -21.75 14.73 18.09
C PRO A 136 -20.47 14.11 17.49
N LYS A 137 -20.23 14.39 16.20
CA LYS A 137 -19.01 13.96 15.51
C LYS A 137 -17.80 14.71 16.09
N PRO A 138 -16.81 14.01 16.67
CA PRO A 138 -15.58 14.67 17.12
C PRO A 138 -14.71 14.98 15.90
N ASP A 139 -14.93 16.14 15.26
CA ASP A 139 -14.23 16.56 14.04
C ASP A 139 -12.69 16.48 14.16
N SER A 140 -12.17 16.73 15.37
CA SER A 140 -10.74 16.64 15.66
C SER A 140 -10.18 15.22 15.51
N PHE A 141 -10.94 14.18 15.86
CA PHE A 141 -10.47 12.80 15.80
C PHE A 141 -10.44 12.29 14.36
N LEU A 142 -11.50 12.54 13.59
CA LEU A 142 -11.57 12.15 12.19
C LEU A 142 -10.45 12.83 11.38
N SER A 143 -10.17 14.11 11.69
CA SER A 143 -9.05 14.84 11.10
C SER A 143 -7.69 14.18 11.36
N ILE A 144 -7.44 13.73 12.61
CA ILE A 144 -6.20 12.99 12.95
C ILE A 144 -6.11 11.68 12.16
N LEU A 145 -7.20 10.92 12.04
CA LEU A 145 -7.21 9.66 11.27
C LEU A 145 -6.95 9.90 9.78
N HIS A 146 -7.62 10.88 9.19
CA HIS A 146 -7.39 11.27 7.80
C HIS A 146 -5.95 11.73 7.59
N SER A 147 -5.39 12.45 8.55
CA SER A 147 -3.99 12.84 8.52
C SER A 147 -3.08 11.61 8.57
N ILE A 148 -3.29 10.65 9.47
CA ILE A 148 -2.47 9.42 9.53
C ILE A 148 -2.55 8.65 8.20
N LEU A 149 -3.73 8.48 7.61
CA LEU A 149 -3.89 7.86 6.29
C LEU A 149 -3.12 8.63 5.20
N ARG A 150 -3.21 9.97 5.21
CA ARG A 150 -2.44 10.84 4.31
C ARG A 150 -0.95 10.57 4.44
N HIS A 151 -0.45 10.48 5.67
CA HIS A 151 0.96 10.21 5.91
C HIS A 151 1.39 8.81 5.46
N VAL A 152 0.57 7.79 5.70
CA VAL A 152 0.83 6.44 5.19
C VAL A 152 0.95 6.45 3.66
N LEU A 153 0.07 7.19 2.97
CA LEU A 153 0.13 7.39 1.53
C LEU A 153 1.39 8.18 1.11
N THR A 154 1.78 9.23 1.82
CA THR A 154 3.01 9.98 1.52
C THR A 154 4.26 9.13 1.70
N LEU A 155 4.37 8.44 2.84
CA LEU A 155 5.48 7.52 3.14
C LEU A 155 5.56 6.41 2.09
N SER A 156 4.42 5.90 1.64
CA SER A 156 4.39 4.92 0.56
C SER A 156 4.96 5.46 -0.73
N GLY A 157 4.64 6.71 -1.09
CA GLY A 157 5.20 7.38 -2.26
C GLY A 157 6.73 7.44 -2.17
N ILE A 158 7.25 7.88 -1.02
CA ILE A 158 8.70 7.96 -0.76
C ILE A 158 9.38 6.59 -0.87
N LEU A 159 8.79 5.55 -0.27
CA LEU A 159 9.29 4.18 -0.33
C LEU A 159 9.28 3.60 -1.75
N CYS A 160 8.35 4.05 -2.60
CA CYS A 160 8.15 3.51 -3.93
C CYS A 160 9.00 4.19 -4.98
N THR A 161 9.16 5.52 -4.89
CA THR A 161 9.74 6.27 -6.00
C THR A 161 11.26 6.32 -5.97
N ASP A 162 11.91 5.99 -4.85
CA ASP A 162 13.35 6.22 -4.58
C ASP A 162 13.84 7.68 -4.77
N THR A 163 12.97 8.53 -5.32
CA THR A 163 13.16 9.91 -5.67
C THR A 163 12.09 10.71 -4.95
N CYS A 164 12.25 10.85 -3.63
CA CYS A 164 11.79 12.06 -2.96
C CYS A 164 12.79 13.19 -3.29
N GLY A 165 13.08 13.34 -4.58
CA GLY A 165 13.91 14.40 -5.10
C GLY A 165 13.08 15.67 -5.23
N ASP A 166 13.78 16.78 -5.20
CA ASP A 166 13.40 18.20 -5.35
C ASP A 166 12.26 18.54 -6.34
N ALA A 167 11.74 17.60 -7.13
CA ALA A 167 10.62 17.75 -8.04
C ALA A 167 9.41 18.44 -7.38
N ASP A 168 9.06 18.06 -6.15
CA ASP A 168 7.98 18.72 -5.42
C ASP A 168 8.35 20.15 -5.00
N SER A 169 9.64 20.47 -4.83
CA SER A 169 10.08 21.84 -4.53
C SER A 169 9.85 22.79 -5.71
N PHE A 170 9.89 22.28 -6.95
CA PHE A 170 9.57 23.04 -8.15
C PHE A 170 8.06 23.22 -8.37
N VAL A 171 7.21 22.42 -7.73
CA VAL A 171 5.76 22.55 -7.85
C VAL A 171 5.31 23.84 -7.16
N PRO A 172 4.60 24.77 -7.84
CA PRO A 172 4.05 25.97 -7.22
C PRO A 172 3.18 25.65 -5.99
N LYS A 173 3.25 26.48 -4.94
CA LYS A 173 2.49 26.29 -3.68
C LYS A 173 1.00 26.05 -3.90
N GLY A 174 0.38 26.77 -4.84
CA GLY A 174 -1.04 26.60 -5.18
C GLY A 174 -1.36 25.20 -5.73
N LEU A 175 -0.51 24.64 -6.60
CA LEU A 175 -0.68 23.28 -7.12
C LEU A 175 -0.44 22.22 -6.02
N ARG A 176 0.47 22.47 -5.08
CA ARG A 176 0.64 21.57 -3.91
C ARG A 176 -0.61 21.55 -3.04
N GLN A 177 -1.18 22.72 -2.74
CA GLN A 177 -2.42 22.82 -1.97
C GLN A 177 -3.59 22.13 -2.67
N ILE A 178 -3.68 22.21 -4.00
CA ILE A 178 -4.68 21.46 -4.78
C ILE A 178 -4.46 19.96 -4.64
N ARG A 179 -3.22 19.46 -4.84
CA ARG A 179 -2.90 18.04 -4.67
C ARG A 179 -3.20 17.53 -3.25
N GLU A 180 -2.87 18.32 -2.23
CA GLU A 180 -3.16 17.99 -0.83
C GLU A 180 -4.66 17.92 -0.56
N ARG A 181 -5.43 18.88 -1.11
CA ARG A 181 -6.89 18.89 -1.02
C ARG A 181 -7.51 17.69 -1.75
N ASP A 182 -7.03 17.37 -2.94
CA ASP A 182 -7.51 16.23 -3.72
C ASP A 182 -7.21 14.91 -3.02
N LEU A 183 -6.03 14.80 -2.38
CA LEU A 183 -5.68 13.66 -1.56
C LEU A 183 -6.58 13.56 -0.32
N HIS A 184 -6.83 14.68 0.37
CA HIS A 184 -7.76 14.71 1.50
C HIS A 184 -9.17 14.27 1.10
N ASN A 185 -9.69 14.79 -0.03
CA ASN A 185 -10.97 14.42 -0.59
C ASN A 185 -11.01 12.93 -1.02
N SER A 186 -9.89 12.41 -1.53
CA SER A 186 -9.79 11.00 -1.89
C SER A 186 -9.85 10.11 -0.65
N ILE A 187 -9.17 10.50 0.44
CA ILE A 187 -9.20 9.79 1.72
C ILE A 187 -10.60 9.80 2.34
N SER A 188 -11.28 10.96 2.30
CA SER A 188 -12.65 11.07 2.82
C SER A 188 -13.66 10.23 2.01
N ASN A 189 -13.40 10.00 0.73
CA ASN A 189 -14.21 9.12 -0.13
C ASN A 189 -13.89 7.62 0.01
N LEU A 190 -12.85 7.24 0.76
CA LEU A 190 -12.60 5.83 1.06
C LEU A 190 -13.75 5.25 1.90
N PRO A 191 -14.11 3.96 1.71
CA PRO A 191 -15.13 3.28 2.47
C PRO A 191 -14.75 3.21 3.94
N ARG A 192 -15.76 2.99 4.78
CA ARG A 192 -15.59 2.90 6.23
C ARG A 192 -14.80 1.67 6.66
N GLY A 193 -14.98 0.55 5.96
CA GLY A 193 -14.32 -0.72 6.27
C GLY A 193 -13.13 -1.02 5.36
N TRP A 194 -12.05 -1.53 5.95
CA TRP A 194 -10.85 -1.98 5.22
C TRP A 194 -11.15 -3.09 4.20
N HIS A 195 -12.02 -4.03 4.56
CA HIS A 195 -12.44 -5.14 3.70
C HIS A 195 -13.15 -4.67 2.41
N SER A 196 -13.66 -3.44 2.38
CA SER A 196 -14.30 -2.83 1.20
C SER A 196 -13.33 -2.01 0.35
N ILE A 197 -12.08 -1.82 0.77
CA ILE A 197 -11.08 -1.08 -0.02
C ILE A 197 -10.84 -1.72 -1.40
N PRO A 198 -10.72 -3.06 -1.54
CA PRO A 198 -10.54 -3.68 -2.85
C PRO A 198 -11.65 -3.36 -3.84
N SER A 199 -12.90 -3.21 -3.40
CA SER A 199 -14.03 -2.93 -4.29
C SER A 199 -13.97 -1.55 -4.96
N ILE A 200 -13.15 -0.63 -4.45
CA ILE A 200 -12.91 0.66 -5.09
C ILE A 200 -12.20 0.50 -6.44
N LEU A 201 -11.29 -0.48 -6.55
CA LEU A 201 -10.50 -0.70 -7.77
C LEU A 201 -11.37 -1.08 -8.97
N SER A 202 -12.47 -1.80 -8.71
CA SER A 202 -13.48 -2.18 -9.72
C SER A 202 -14.69 -1.24 -9.75
N GLY A 203 -14.77 -0.26 -8.83
CA GLY A 203 -15.94 0.58 -8.69
C GLY A 203 -15.94 1.75 -9.67
N LYS A 204 -16.97 1.85 -10.52
CA LYS A 204 -17.13 2.93 -11.53
C LYS A 204 -17.56 4.27 -10.93
N THR A 205 -18.02 4.28 -9.69
CA THR A 205 -18.53 5.47 -8.99
C THR A 205 -17.43 6.28 -8.31
N TYR A 206 -16.22 5.73 -8.18
CA TYR A 206 -15.12 6.39 -7.48
C TYR A 206 -14.29 7.23 -8.45
N SER A 207 -13.77 8.35 -7.96
CA SER A 207 -12.85 9.17 -8.74
C SER A 207 -11.52 8.42 -8.95
N PRO A 208 -10.80 8.67 -10.08
CA PRO A 208 -9.47 8.08 -10.31
C PRO A 208 -8.47 8.35 -9.18
N ALA A 209 -8.59 9.49 -8.49
CA ALA A 209 -7.74 9.81 -7.34
C ALA A 209 -8.01 8.91 -6.13
N THR A 210 -9.28 8.61 -5.85
CA THR A 210 -9.70 7.68 -4.79
C THR A 210 -9.24 6.25 -5.12
N GLN A 211 -9.35 5.84 -6.38
CA GLN A 211 -8.89 4.53 -6.85
C GLN A 211 -7.37 4.38 -6.74
N ARG A 212 -6.61 5.42 -7.08
CA ARG A 212 -5.15 5.44 -6.83
C ARG A 212 -4.82 5.33 -5.34
N CYS A 213 -5.52 6.06 -4.47
CA CYS A 213 -5.31 5.95 -3.02
C CYS A 213 -5.57 4.52 -2.52
N ALA A 214 -6.67 3.90 -2.98
CA ALA A 214 -7.00 2.53 -2.63
C ALA A 214 -5.92 1.54 -3.12
N LEU A 215 -5.47 1.69 -4.37
CA LEU A 215 -4.41 0.87 -4.95
C LEU A 215 -3.12 1.01 -4.15
N THR A 216 -2.73 2.23 -3.78
CA THR A 216 -1.53 2.49 -2.99
C THR A 216 -1.62 1.88 -1.60
N LEU A 217 -2.76 1.98 -0.92
CA LEU A 217 -2.97 1.33 0.39
C LEU A 217 -2.86 -0.20 0.31
N LEU A 218 -3.48 -0.81 -0.72
CA LEU A 218 -3.38 -2.25 -0.94
C LEU A 218 -1.97 -2.66 -1.32
N PHE A 219 -1.31 -1.90 -2.18
CA PHE A 219 0.08 -2.13 -2.55
C PHE A 219 0.99 -2.12 -1.31
N VAL A 220 0.89 -1.13 -0.43
CA VAL A 220 1.73 -1.13 0.77
C VAL A 220 1.41 -2.27 1.73
N ALA A 221 0.14 -2.61 1.92
CA ALA A 221 -0.24 -3.67 2.84
C ALA A 221 0.17 -5.07 2.37
N TYR A 222 0.06 -5.34 1.06
CA TYR A 222 0.27 -6.67 0.49
C TYR A 222 1.66 -6.87 -0.12
N VAL A 223 2.32 -5.79 -0.57
CA VAL A 223 3.62 -5.88 -1.28
C VAL A 223 4.75 -5.34 -0.41
N VAL A 224 4.65 -4.11 0.08
CA VAL A 224 5.72 -3.46 0.87
C VAL A 224 5.80 -4.03 2.28
N GLY A 225 4.66 -4.19 2.95
CA GLY A 225 4.57 -4.66 4.32
C GLY A 225 5.33 -5.97 4.58
N PRO A 226 5.09 -7.04 3.81
CA PRO A 226 5.82 -8.30 3.98
C PRO A 226 7.34 -8.17 3.76
N GLN A 227 7.78 -7.25 2.91
CA GLN A 227 9.20 -6.99 2.67
C GLN A 227 9.87 -6.26 3.84
N LEU A 228 9.10 -5.44 4.57
CA LEU A 228 9.49 -4.86 5.85
C LEU A 228 9.36 -5.85 7.02
N GLY A 229 9.21 -7.15 6.72
CA GLY A 229 9.12 -8.22 7.70
C GLY A 229 7.82 -8.23 8.50
N ASN A 230 6.73 -7.69 7.96
CA ASN A 230 5.40 -7.96 8.48
C ASN A 230 4.93 -9.36 8.07
N ASP A 231 3.99 -9.91 8.83
CA ASP A 231 3.31 -11.12 8.38
C ASP A 231 2.43 -10.78 7.17
N PRO A 232 2.40 -11.65 6.14
CA PRO A 232 1.53 -11.43 5.00
C PRO A 232 0.07 -11.38 5.42
N PRO A 233 -0.80 -10.64 4.69
CA PRO A 233 -2.24 -10.66 4.93
C PRO A 233 -2.81 -12.08 4.87
N SER A 234 -3.98 -12.30 5.44
CA SER A 234 -4.62 -13.64 5.40
C SER A 234 -4.93 -14.09 3.96
N GLU A 235 -4.94 -15.40 3.71
CA GLU A 235 -5.25 -15.97 2.38
C GLU A 235 -6.65 -15.57 1.89
N SER A 236 -7.64 -15.55 2.78
CA SER A 236 -9.00 -15.08 2.46
C SER A 236 -9.00 -13.64 1.95
N SER A 237 -8.16 -12.79 2.53
CA SER A 237 -8.03 -11.40 2.10
C SER A 237 -7.38 -11.29 0.72
N HIS A 238 -6.39 -12.13 0.43
CA HIS A 238 -5.79 -12.22 -0.91
C HIS A 238 -6.81 -12.61 -1.98
N LYS A 239 -7.71 -13.57 -1.71
CA LYS A 239 -8.77 -13.97 -2.66
C LYS A 239 -9.70 -12.80 -3.00
N VAL A 240 -10.18 -12.09 -1.98
CA VAL A 240 -11.04 -10.90 -2.18
C VAL A 240 -10.34 -9.82 -3.01
N VAL A 241 -9.06 -9.53 -2.71
CA VAL A 241 -8.28 -8.57 -3.50
C VAL A 241 -8.13 -9.05 -4.95
N LEU A 242 -7.82 -10.32 -5.16
CA LEU A 242 -7.63 -10.89 -6.49
C LEU A 242 -8.90 -10.80 -7.35
N ASP A 243 -10.06 -11.09 -6.78
CA ASP A 243 -11.35 -11.01 -7.47
C ASP A 243 -11.61 -9.59 -7.99
N HIS A 244 -11.36 -8.58 -7.16
CA HIS A 244 -11.52 -7.17 -7.56
C HIS A 244 -10.46 -6.71 -8.56
N LEU A 245 -9.25 -7.28 -8.52
CA LEU A 245 -8.23 -7.01 -9.55
C LEU A 245 -8.61 -7.62 -10.90
N TYR A 246 -9.19 -8.83 -10.92
CA TYR A 246 -9.74 -9.41 -12.14
C TYR A 246 -10.85 -8.55 -12.72
N GLN A 247 -11.79 -8.12 -11.87
CA GLN A 247 -12.86 -7.23 -12.31
C GLN A 247 -12.33 -5.90 -12.84
N CYS A 248 -11.28 -5.34 -12.21
CA CYS A 248 -10.60 -4.15 -12.70
C CYS A 248 -9.98 -4.34 -14.10
N ILE A 249 -9.38 -5.51 -14.38
CA ILE A 249 -8.85 -5.85 -15.71
C ILE A 249 -9.99 -5.93 -16.73
N ASP A 250 -11.07 -6.63 -16.38
CA ASP A 250 -12.23 -6.80 -17.27
C ASP A 250 -12.91 -5.46 -17.57
N ASP A 251 -13.05 -4.58 -16.57
CA ASP A 251 -13.56 -3.22 -16.78
C ASP A 251 -12.61 -2.39 -17.65
N SER A 252 -11.29 -2.52 -17.47
CA SER A 252 -10.28 -1.83 -18.30
C SER A 252 -10.30 -2.27 -19.76
N LEU A 253 -10.62 -3.54 -20.01
CA LEU A 253 -10.76 -4.09 -21.36
C LEU A 253 -12.03 -3.62 -22.08
N ASN A 254 -13.06 -3.21 -21.33
CA ASN A 254 -14.38 -2.89 -21.86
C ASN A 254 -14.76 -1.41 -21.72
N SER A 255 -13.99 -0.58 -21.01
CA SER A 255 -14.36 0.80 -20.64
C SER A 255 -13.14 1.68 -20.32
N HIS A 256 -13.37 2.97 -20.06
CA HIS A 256 -12.37 3.88 -19.51
C HIS A 256 -11.98 3.47 -18.09
N SER A 257 -10.74 3.00 -17.91
CA SER A 257 -10.19 2.61 -16.61
C SER A 257 -9.23 3.65 -16.07
N PHE A 258 -9.20 3.82 -14.74
CA PHE A 258 -8.24 4.72 -14.08
C PHE A 258 -6.79 4.33 -14.31
N LEU A 259 -6.53 3.05 -14.64
CA LEU A 259 -5.20 2.56 -15.01
C LEU A 259 -4.68 3.26 -16.27
N LEU A 260 -5.57 3.68 -17.17
CA LEU A 260 -5.22 4.33 -18.44
C LEU A 260 -5.51 5.85 -18.43
N THR A 261 -6.16 6.38 -17.38
CA THR A 261 -6.72 7.74 -17.37
C THR A 261 -5.92 8.70 -16.50
N THR A 262 -4.67 8.99 -16.88
CA THR A 262 -3.83 9.97 -16.18
C THR A 262 -3.14 10.91 -17.15
N GLY A 263 -3.26 12.23 -16.93
CA GLY A 263 -2.57 13.23 -17.74
C GLY A 263 -1.06 13.29 -17.52
N ASN A 264 -0.54 12.71 -16.43
CA ASN A 264 0.90 12.62 -16.17
C ASN A 264 1.40 11.19 -16.49
N PRO A 265 2.29 11.01 -17.48
CA PRO A 265 2.79 9.70 -17.88
C PRO A 265 3.61 9.00 -16.78
N GLU A 266 4.37 9.74 -15.97
CA GLU A 266 5.16 9.17 -14.87
C GLU A 266 4.26 8.60 -13.78
N GLN A 267 3.22 9.35 -13.40
CA GLN A 267 2.23 8.89 -12.43
C GLN A 267 1.42 7.71 -12.99
N SER A 268 1.13 7.71 -14.29
CA SER A 268 0.53 6.58 -15.01
C SER A 268 1.36 5.32 -14.82
N GLN A 269 2.64 5.38 -15.18
CA GLN A 269 3.56 4.26 -15.10
C GLN A 269 3.71 3.75 -13.66
N LEU A 270 3.79 4.65 -12.68
CA LEU A 270 3.86 4.27 -11.27
C LEU A 270 2.59 3.54 -10.81
N THR A 271 1.42 4.04 -11.21
CA THR A 271 0.12 3.41 -10.89
C THR A 271 0.04 2.01 -11.52
N LEU A 272 0.44 1.88 -12.79
CA LEU A 272 0.51 0.60 -13.50
C LEU A 272 1.49 -0.37 -12.85
N ALA A 273 2.67 0.10 -12.44
CA ALA A 273 3.65 -0.72 -11.74
C ALA A 273 3.11 -1.23 -10.39
N MET A 274 2.51 -0.35 -9.57
CA MET A 274 1.85 -0.75 -8.32
C MET A 274 0.76 -1.80 -8.57
N PHE A 275 -0.04 -1.64 -9.63
CA PHE A 275 -1.06 -2.59 -10.01
C PHE A 275 -0.48 -3.97 -10.36
N VAL A 276 0.54 -4.03 -11.22
CA VAL A 276 1.20 -5.29 -11.62
C VAL A 276 1.89 -5.96 -10.43
N CYS A 277 2.56 -5.19 -9.56
CA CYS A 277 3.20 -5.72 -8.36
C CYS A 277 2.18 -6.28 -7.37
N LEU A 278 1.06 -5.57 -7.14
CA LEU A 278 -0.02 -6.05 -6.29
C LEU A 278 -0.64 -7.33 -6.89
N PHE A 279 -1.00 -7.29 -8.17
CA PHE A 279 -1.58 -8.42 -8.89
C PHE A 279 -0.71 -9.67 -8.82
N SER A 280 0.56 -9.56 -9.22
CA SER A 280 1.49 -10.70 -9.23
C SER A 280 1.71 -11.30 -7.84
N THR A 281 1.82 -10.45 -6.82
CA THR A 281 2.01 -10.86 -5.42
C THR A 281 0.80 -11.61 -4.89
N VAL A 282 -0.39 -11.05 -5.10
CA VAL A 282 -1.65 -11.65 -4.66
C VAL A 282 -1.97 -12.92 -5.43
N HIS A 283 -1.75 -12.93 -6.75
CA HIS A 283 -1.94 -14.11 -7.59
C HIS A 283 -1.05 -15.27 -7.12
N ILE A 284 0.25 -15.03 -6.90
CA ILE A 284 1.14 -16.08 -6.36
C ILE A 284 0.65 -16.54 -4.98
N ALA A 285 0.22 -15.64 -4.10
CA ALA A 285 -0.24 -16.03 -2.77
C ALA A 285 -1.47 -16.95 -2.82
N VAL A 286 -2.43 -16.71 -3.73
CA VAL A 286 -3.63 -17.52 -3.88
C VAL A 286 -3.35 -18.87 -4.57
N PHE A 287 -2.50 -18.88 -5.60
CA PHE A 287 -2.27 -20.08 -6.43
C PHE A 287 -1.10 -20.96 -5.98
N ARG A 288 -0.26 -20.51 -5.05
CA ARG A 288 0.84 -21.34 -4.52
C ARG A 288 0.34 -22.54 -3.72
N ASP A 289 -0.76 -22.37 -2.99
CA ASP A 289 -1.26 -23.38 -2.06
C ASP A 289 -2.23 -24.37 -2.73
N THR A 290 -2.77 -24.02 -3.90
CA THR A 290 -3.70 -24.85 -4.70
C THR A 290 -2.98 -25.85 -5.60
N SER A 291 -1.92 -26.49 -5.08
CA SER A 291 -1.19 -27.60 -5.71
C SER A 291 -2.04 -28.84 -6.08
N SER A 292 -3.37 -28.75 -5.97
CA SER A 292 -4.32 -29.71 -6.52
C SER A 292 -4.45 -29.54 -8.04
N ASP A 293 -3.96 -30.54 -8.77
CA ASP A 293 -3.78 -30.74 -10.22
C ASP A 293 -4.79 -30.18 -11.24
N ASN A 294 -5.92 -29.56 -10.88
CA ASN A 294 -7.00 -29.25 -11.84
C ASN A 294 -7.53 -27.80 -11.82
N GLY A 295 -6.97 -26.90 -11.02
CA GLY A 295 -7.41 -25.50 -10.94
C GLY A 295 -6.59 -24.56 -11.81
N GLY A 296 -6.78 -24.57 -13.13
CA GLY A 296 -6.19 -23.56 -14.02
C GLY A 296 -6.59 -22.14 -13.59
N SER A 297 -5.73 -21.15 -13.84
CA SER A 297 -6.06 -19.73 -13.58
C SER A 297 -7.37 -19.36 -14.27
N PRO A 298 -8.32 -18.69 -13.59
CA PRO A 298 -9.60 -18.28 -14.18
C PRO A 298 -9.44 -17.19 -15.26
N MET A 299 -8.23 -16.66 -15.44
CA MET A 299 -7.94 -15.62 -16.42
C MET A 299 -8.14 -16.11 -17.85
N ARG A 300 -8.86 -15.31 -18.63
CA ARG A 300 -8.97 -15.48 -20.07
C ARG A 300 -7.65 -15.03 -20.74
N PRO A 301 -7.27 -15.61 -21.89
CA PRO A 301 -6.10 -15.17 -22.66
C PRO A 301 -6.05 -13.66 -22.93
N ARG A 302 -7.22 -13.02 -23.13
CA ARG A 302 -7.34 -11.57 -23.33
C ARG A 302 -6.84 -10.76 -22.12
N SER A 303 -7.15 -11.23 -20.90
CA SER A 303 -6.75 -10.58 -19.65
C SER A 303 -5.22 -10.67 -19.45
N PHE A 304 -4.60 -11.78 -19.85
CA PHE A 304 -3.13 -11.89 -19.88
C PHE A 304 -2.51 -10.95 -20.92
N GLY A 305 -3.10 -10.83 -22.10
CA GLY A 305 -2.67 -9.86 -23.11
C GLY A 305 -2.65 -8.43 -22.57
N PHE A 306 -3.70 -8.02 -21.87
CA PHE A 306 -3.78 -6.71 -21.22
C PHE A 306 -2.69 -6.50 -20.16
N LEU A 307 -2.48 -7.47 -19.25
CA LEU A 307 -1.42 -7.36 -18.25
C LEU A 307 -0.03 -7.22 -18.89
N LEU A 308 0.20 -7.89 -20.01
CA LEU A 308 1.45 -7.79 -20.74
C LEU A 308 1.62 -6.41 -21.40
N GLU A 309 0.56 -5.83 -21.96
CA GLU A 309 0.56 -4.45 -22.46
C GLU A 309 0.83 -3.43 -21.34
N VAL A 310 0.22 -3.63 -20.17
CA VAL A 310 0.50 -2.81 -18.97
C VAL A 310 1.97 -2.90 -18.58
N MET A 311 2.53 -4.11 -18.56
CA MET A 311 3.96 -4.31 -18.26
C MET A 311 4.87 -3.63 -19.29
N ILE A 312 4.58 -3.76 -20.59
CA ILE A 312 5.33 -3.08 -21.66
C ILE A 312 5.23 -1.56 -21.50
N THR A 313 4.08 -1.04 -21.08
CA THR A 313 3.90 0.39 -20.80
C THR A 313 4.81 0.88 -19.67
N VAL A 314 5.01 0.06 -18.64
CA VAL A 314 5.92 0.37 -17.52
C VAL A 314 7.39 0.21 -17.93
N LEU A 315 7.74 -0.89 -18.60
CA LEU A 315 9.11 -1.21 -18.98
C LEU A 315 9.61 -0.41 -20.19
N GLY A 316 8.71 0.13 -21.00
CA GLY A 316 9.02 0.63 -22.34
C GLY A 316 9.04 -0.50 -23.37
N HIS A 317 9.03 -0.11 -24.64
CA HIS A 317 9.10 -1.05 -25.75
C HIS A 317 10.55 -1.52 -25.93
N PRO A 318 10.82 -2.83 -26.04
CA PRO A 318 12.14 -3.30 -26.41
C PRO A 318 12.47 -2.80 -27.82
N SER A 319 13.67 -2.25 -28.01
CA SER A 319 14.14 -1.83 -29.33
C SER A 319 14.24 -3.04 -30.26
N ASN A 320 13.78 -2.91 -31.52
CA ASN A 320 13.57 -4.02 -32.48
C ASN A 320 14.80 -4.87 -32.85
N GLU A 321 16.01 -4.49 -32.45
CA GLU A 321 17.25 -5.10 -32.97
C GLU A 321 17.96 -6.02 -31.97
N ALA A 322 17.75 -5.83 -30.66
CA ALA A 322 18.28 -6.73 -29.62
C ALA A 322 17.57 -6.50 -28.27
N ILE A 323 17.28 -7.60 -27.55
CA ILE A 323 16.75 -7.55 -26.18
C ILE A 323 17.89 -7.21 -25.21
N LEU A 324 18.32 -5.95 -25.22
CA LEU A 324 19.30 -5.44 -24.28
C LEU A 324 18.61 -5.01 -22.98
N PRO A 325 19.18 -5.29 -21.80
CA PRO A 325 18.61 -4.81 -20.54
C PRO A 325 18.65 -3.28 -20.47
N LEU A 326 17.66 -2.67 -19.79
CA LEU A 326 17.67 -1.23 -19.53
C LEU A 326 18.86 -0.84 -18.65
N GLN A 327 19.66 0.13 -19.08
CA GLN A 327 20.81 0.60 -18.30
C GLN A 327 20.39 1.55 -17.17
N SER A 328 19.43 2.43 -17.43
CA SER A 328 18.76 3.27 -16.45
C SER A 328 17.33 2.81 -16.25
N ILE A 329 16.87 2.78 -15.00
CA ILE A 329 15.51 2.39 -14.66
C ILE A 329 14.77 3.55 -14.02
N THR A 330 13.52 3.74 -14.43
CA THR A 330 12.61 4.70 -13.80
C THR A 330 12.07 4.14 -12.48
N PRO A 331 11.47 4.97 -11.61
CA PRO A 331 10.87 4.50 -10.37
C PRO A 331 9.80 3.41 -10.57
N ALA A 332 8.98 3.53 -11.61
CA ALA A 332 7.97 2.52 -11.94
C ALA A 332 8.60 1.18 -12.36
N GLN A 333 9.68 1.23 -13.13
CA GLN A 333 10.43 0.03 -13.51
C GLN A 333 11.10 -0.60 -12.30
N HIS A 334 11.66 0.22 -11.41
CA HIS A 334 12.25 -0.23 -10.16
C HIS A 334 11.24 -0.99 -9.28
N LEU A 335 10.00 -0.50 -9.17
CA LEU A 335 8.92 -1.22 -8.48
C LEU A 335 8.69 -2.62 -9.08
N CYS A 336 8.53 -2.74 -10.40
CA CYS A 336 8.31 -4.03 -11.04
C CYS A 336 9.48 -5.01 -10.87
N LEU A 337 10.71 -4.51 -10.87
CA LEU A 337 11.91 -5.35 -10.78
C LEU A 337 12.24 -5.77 -9.34
N ARG A 338 11.89 -4.95 -8.33
CA ARG A 338 12.31 -5.15 -6.93
C ARG A 338 11.16 -5.37 -5.97
N TRP A 339 10.11 -4.59 -6.08
CA TRP A 339 9.03 -4.52 -5.10
C TRP A 339 7.87 -5.41 -5.51
N GLY A 340 8.01 -6.71 -5.26
CA GLY A 340 6.94 -7.70 -5.44
C GLY A 340 7.45 -9.00 -6.03
N LYS A 341 6.53 -9.74 -6.67
CA LYS A 341 6.84 -11.03 -7.31
C LYS A 341 6.58 -11.02 -8.80
N VAL A 342 6.73 -9.86 -9.46
CA VAL A 342 6.42 -9.70 -10.89
C VAL A 342 7.25 -10.66 -11.75
N VAL A 343 8.57 -10.70 -11.57
CA VAL A 343 9.45 -11.56 -12.39
C VAL A 343 9.18 -13.06 -12.16
N PRO A 344 9.12 -13.58 -10.92
CA PRO A 344 8.73 -14.97 -10.71
C PRO A 344 7.32 -15.31 -11.21
N TRP A 345 6.38 -14.36 -11.10
CA TRP A 345 5.01 -14.53 -11.58
C TRP A 345 4.94 -14.59 -13.11
N THR A 346 5.72 -13.77 -13.82
CA THR A 346 5.71 -13.81 -15.28
C THR A 346 6.27 -15.13 -15.79
N TRP A 347 7.30 -15.67 -15.12
CA TRP A 347 7.79 -17.02 -15.42
C TRP A 347 6.78 -18.11 -15.12
N SER A 348 5.86 -17.94 -14.16
CA SER A 348 4.84 -18.97 -13.89
C SER A 348 3.66 -18.89 -14.86
N VAL A 349 3.33 -17.70 -15.35
CA VAL A 349 2.18 -17.48 -16.24
C VAL A 349 2.53 -17.70 -17.72
N TRP A 350 3.68 -17.21 -18.19
CA TRP A 350 4.07 -17.26 -19.60
C TRP A 350 5.16 -18.31 -19.86
N GLN A 351 4.94 -19.54 -19.37
CA GLN A 351 5.84 -20.67 -19.66
C GLN A 351 5.76 -21.16 -21.10
N ASP A 352 4.59 -20.98 -21.74
CA ASP A 352 4.39 -21.42 -23.11
C ASP A 352 5.10 -20.49 -24.09
N ARG A 353 6.09 -21.01 -24.82
CA ARG A 353 6.82 -20.30 -25.87
C ARG A 353 5.93 -19.85 -27.03
N ARG A 354 4.75 -20.43 -27.18
CA ARG A 354 3.76 -20.02 -28.19
C ARG A 354 2.96 -18.80 -27.76
N ALA A 355 3.03 -18.40 -26.49
CA ALA A 355 2.38 -17.20 -26.02
C ALA A 355 2.99 -15.98 -26.74
N ALA A 356 2.14 -15.20 -27.38
CA ALA A 356 2.55 -13.96 -28.04
C ALA A 356 3.27 -13.05 -27.03
N ASN A 357 4.25 -12.29 -27.53
CA ASN A 357 5.03 -11.29 -26.78
C ASN A 357 5.91 -11.88 -25.64
N SER A 358 6.39 -13.12 -25.78
CA SER A 358 7.40 -13.69 -24.88
C SER A 358 8.67 -12.83 -24.77
N GLU A 359 8.96 -12.02 -25.80
CA GLU A 359 10.05 -11.04 -25.82
C GLU A 359 9.99 -10.04 -24.67
N ALA A 360 8.78 -9.61 -24.26
CA ALA A 360 8.62 -8.71 -23.13
C ALA A 360 9.00 -9.38 -21.80
N VAL A 361 8.73 -10.68 -21.66
CA VAL A 361 9.15 -11.48 -20.49
C VAL A 361 10.68 -11.66 -20.49
N VAL A 362 11.29 -11.90 -21.65
CA VAL A 362 12.75 -11.97 -21.79
C VAL A 362 13.40 -10.63 -21.46
N PHE A 363 12.84 -9.53 -21.95
CA PHE A 363 13.32 -8.16 -21.69
C PHE A 363 13.21 -7.76 -20.22
N LEU A 364 12.08 -8.08 -19.57
CA LEU A 364 11.92 -7.91 -18.13
C LEU A 364 12.97 -8.73 -17.36
N THR A 365 13.16 -9.99 -17.76
CA THR A 365 14.06 -10.92 -17.10
C THR A 365 15.52 -10.49 -17.23
N SER A 366 15.95 -10.07 -18.42
CA SER A 366 17.31 -9.57 -18.65
C SER A 366 17.57 -8.28 -17.88
N THR A 367 16.61 -7.36 -17.89
CA THR A 367 16.68 -6.12 -17.10
C THR A 367 16.74 -6.41 -15.61
N TRP A 368 15.96 -7.38 -15.12
CA TRP A 368 16.01 -7.82 -13.72
C TRP A 368 17.36 -8.40 -13.35
N PHE A 369 17.94 -9.28 -14.18
CA PHE A 369 19.28 -9.82 -13.95
C PHE A 369 20.35 -8.72 -13.91
N TYR A 370 20.29 -7.77 -14.84
CA TYR A 370 21.23 -6.65 -14.90
C TYR A 370 21.20 -5.81 -13.62
N HIS A 371 20.01 -5.56 -13.07
CA HIS A 371 19.84 -4.73 -11.88
C HIS A 371 19.83 -5.50 -10.56
N ARG A 372 19.86 -6.85 -10.55
CA ARG A 372 19.63 -7.67 -9.34
C ARG A 372 20.55 -7.32 -8.17
N ASP A 373 21.82 -7.06 -8.47
CA ASP A 373 22.86 -6.81 -7.47
C ASP A 373 23.15 -5.32 -7.25
N ALA A 374 22.44 -4.43 -7.95
CA ALA A 374 22.57 -3.00 -7.73
C ALA A 374 22.12 -2.63 -6.30
N PRO A 375 22.90 -1.85 -5.52
CA PRO A 375 22.46 -1.39 -4.21
C PRO A 375 21.25 -0.48 -4.33
N LEU A 376 20.29 -0.65 -3.42
CA LEU A 376 19.13 0.24 -3.31
C LEU A 376 19.60 1.55 -2.68
N LYS A 377 19.49 2.68 -3.40
CA LYS A 377 19.92 3.99 -2.88
C LYS A 377 19.18 4.40 -1.60
N ILE A 378 17.95 3.92 -1.40
CA ILE A 378 17.16 4.20 -0.18
C ILE A 378 17.52 3.27 0.99
N VAL A 379 18.03 2.06 0.70
CA VAL A 379 18.29 1.02 1.70
C VAL A 379 19.67 0.43 1.46
N ASP A 380 20.72 1.21 1.74
CA ASP A 380 22.12 0.72 1.71
C ASP A 380 22.40 -0.33 2.81
N HIS A 381 21.43 -0.67 3.64
CA HIS A 381 21.55 -1.80 4.55
C HIS A 381 21.07 -3.09 3.88
N PRO A 382 21.88 -4.16 3.92
CA PRO A 382 21.43 -5.45 3.45
C PRO A 382 20.17 -5.77 4.24
N THR A 383 19.08 -6.08 3.55
CA THR A 383 17.80 -6.51 4.10
C THR A 383 18.01 -7.59 5.18
N THR A 384 19.13 -8.30 5.15
CA THR A 384 19.66 -9.17 6.21
C THR A 384 19.75 -8.51 7.58
N SER A 385 20.26 -7.28 7.74
CA SER A 385 20.39 -6.62 9.05
C SER A 385 19.04 -6.23 9.63
N LEU A 386 18.12 -5.72 8.80
CA LEU A 386 16.78 -5.35 9.24
C LEU A 386 15.91 -6.60 9.47
N GLN A 387 16.04 -7.64 8.62
CA GLN A 387 15.44 -8.94 8.89
C GLN A 387 16.02 -9.63 10.13
N MET A 388 17.32 -9.48 10.40
CA MET A 388 17.94 -9.97 11.64
C MET A 388 17.44 -9.17 12.85
N ALA A 389 17.39 -7.85 12.77
CA ALA A 389 16.86 -6.99 13.82
C ALA A 389 15.38 -7.29 14.10
N LEU A 390 14.55 -7.47 13.06
CA LEU A 390 13.15 -7.87 13.19
C LEU A 390 12.99 -9.29 13.74
N LYS A 391 13.79 -10.26 13.31
CA LYS A 391 13.81 -11.61 13.90
C LYS A 391 14.23 -11.57 15.37
N GLN A 392 15.21 -10.74 15.71
CA GLN A 392 15.70 -10.56 17.08
C GLN A 392 14.66 -9.84 17.94
N HIS A 393 13.96 -8.83 17.40
CA HIS A 393 12.85 -8.16 18.08
C HIS A 393 11.63 -9.07 18.25
N ARG A 394 11.27 -9.88 17.25
CA ARG A 394 10.20 -10.91 17.38
C ARG A 394 10.53 -11.89 18.50
N SER A 395 11.80 -12.30 18.60
CA SER A 395 12.29 -13.16 19.68
C SER A 395 12.25 -12.44 21.03
N ALA A 396 12.66 -11.18 21.09
CA ALA A 396 12.66 -10.38 22.31
C ALA A 396 11.25 -10.01 22.79
N SER A 397 10.34 -9.65 21.90
CA SER A 397 8.93 -9.38 22.20
C SER A 397 8.20 -10.64 22.64
N ALA A 398 8.48 -11.80 22.03
CA ALA A 398 7.98 -13.09 22.53
C ALA A 398 8.48 -13.38 23.95
N ILE A 399 9.77 -13.12 24.24
CA ILE A 399 10.36 -13.29 25.57
C ILE A 399 9.77 -12.30 26.58
N THR A 400 9.58 -11.03 26.20
CA THR A 400 9.03 -9.99 27.07
C THR A 400 7.58 -10.29 27.39
N ILE A 401 6.75 -10.64 26.39
CA ILE A 401 5.36 -11.08 26.61
C ILE A 401 5.33 -12.30 27.52
N GLN A 402 6.22 -13.28 27.33
CA GLN A 402 6.31 -14.47 28.17
C GLN A 402 6.78 -14.16 29.60
N ARG A 403 7.59 -13.12 29.80
CA ARG A 403 8.02 -12.63 31.14
C ARG A 403 6.92 -11.85 31.85
N THR A 404 6.21 -10.95 31.16
CA THR A 404 5.02 -10.29 31.74
C THR A 404 3.95 -11.31 32.09
N TRP A 405 3.75 -12.34 31.27
CA TRP A 405 2.81 -13.45 31.56
C TRP A 405 3.23 -14.30 32.77
N LYS A 406 4.52 -14.61 32.93
CA LYS A 406 5.01 -15.31 34.12
C LYS A 406 4.89 -14.46 35.39
N SER A 407 4.90 -13.14 35.27
CA SER A 407 4.75 -12.23 36.41
C SER A 407 3.31 -12.04 36.87
N THR A 408 2.31 -12.30 36.01
CA THR A 408 0.89 -12.13 36.35
C THR A 408 0.25 -13.34 37.03
N GLY A 409 0.97 -14.45 37.23
CA GLY A 409 0.56 -15.52 38.15
C GLY A 409 -0.73 -16.29 37.83
N GLU A 410 -1.27 -16.17 36.61
CA GLU A 410 -2.48 -16.89 36.21
C GLU A 410 -2.14 -18.32 35.73
N PRO A 411 -2.72 -19.38 36.32
CA PRO A 411 -2.44 -20.75 35.93
C PRO A 411 -3.05 -21.09 34.56
N TYR A 412 -2.24 -21.72 33.70
CA TYR A 412 -2.50 -22.15 32.32
C TYR A 412 -3.66 -23.17 32.16
N SER A 413 -4.37 -23.53 33.23
CA SER A 413 -5.29 -24.68 33.26
C SER A 413 -6.70 -24.42 32.74
N ARG A 414 -7.06 -23.19 32.34
CA ARG A 414 -8.43 -22.87 31.86
C ARG A 414 -8.61 -22.71 30.35
N PHE A 415 -7.55 -22.74 29.54
CA PHE A 415 -7.67 -22.53 28.08
C PHE A 415 -7.55 -23.80 27.21
N LEU A 416 -7.38 -24.98 27.80
CA LEU A 416 -7.32 -26.27 27.07
C LEU A 416 -8.42 -27.26 27.47
N THR A 417 -9.61 -26.78 27.83
CA THR A 417 -10.82 -27.62 27.94
C THR A 417 -11.83 -27.21 26.88
N GLY A 418 -11.52 -27.49 25.62
CA GLY A 418 -12.40 -27.13 24.50
C GLY A 418 -12.01 -27.69 23.14
N VAL A 419 -11.14 -28.70 23.09
CA VAL A 419 -10.85 -29.44 21.86
C VAL A 419 -11.05 -30.92 22.15
N SER A 420 -12.23 -31.42 21.83
CA SER A 420 -12.50 -32.84 21.72
C SER A 420 -11.60 -33.42 20.62
N HIS A 421 -10.70 -34.32 21.02
CA HIS A 421 -9.97 -35.17 20.07
C HIS A 421 -10.95 -36.07 19.31
N PRO A 422 -10.95 -36.10 17.97
CA PRO A 422 -11.54 -37.20 17.24
C PRO A 422 -10.63 -38.43 17.37
N SER A 423 -11.26 -39.53 17.77
CA SER A 423 -10.73 -40.86 17.97
C SER A 423 -9.91 -41.39 16.79
N SER A 424 -8.80 -42.00 17.17
CA SER A 424 -7.94 -42.96 16.49
C SER A 424 -8.60 -43.76 15.36
N ILE A 425 -8.11 -43.60 14.14
CA ILE A 425 -8.34 -44.56 13.04
C ILE A 425 -7.16 -45.54 13.04
N SER A 426 -7.45 -46.78 13.42
CA SER A 426 -6.53 -47.92 13.30
C SER A 426 -6.47 -48.40 11.85
N PHE A 427 -5.28 -48.39 11.24
CA PHE A 427 -5.02 -49.10 9.99
C PHE A 427 -4.94 -50.61 10.24
N SER A 428 -5.89 -51.37 9.70
CA SER A 428 -5.80 -52.83 9.57
C SER A 428 -5.23 -53.15 8.20
N MET A 429 -4.02 -53.70 8.19
CA MET A 429 -3.37 -54.27 7.02
C MET A 429 -3.90 -55.70 6.85
N LYS A 430 -4.64 -55.99 5.78
CA LYS A 430 -4.89 -57.37 5.33
C LYS A 430 -4.12 -57.62 4.05
N ARG A 431 -3.42 -58.77 4.07
CA ARG A 431 -2.68 -59.36 2.95
C ARG A 431 -3.62 -59.79 1.83
#